data_AF-A0A2E6VJ44-F1
#
_entry.id   AF-A0A2E6VJ44-F1
#
_cell.length_a   1.000
_cell.length_b   1.000
_cell.length_c   1.000
_cell.angle_alpha   90.00
_cell.angle_beta   90.00
_cell.angle_gamma   90.00
#
_symmetry.space_group_name_H-M   'P 1'
#
loop_
_entity.id
_entity.type
_entity.pdbx_description
1 polymer ?
#
loop_
_entity_poly.entity_id
_entity_poly.type
_entity_poly.pdbx_seq_one_letter_code
_entity_poly.pdbx_strand_id
1 'polypeptide(L)'
;NFGKPLSDDVSKKDFIEHQQVADKRNAHYRNYYVKGRHIDEYNPKLTENLMDGWMGVEGRFDTMRVVRFGGAIAEVAEHETAWVGRNAKWDIEVGGHWSNREKNEEYTQWGRDYWKNLTPYCAERIYINELMDEDQDFVATSYGQNYGRLVEIKNKYDPKNLFRLNGNIKPSI
;
A
#
# COMPACT_ATOMS: atom_id res chain seq x y z
N ASN A 1 23.35 -12.80 -13.93
CA ASN A 1 22.62 -13.79 -14.74
C ASN A 1 21.40 -14.19 -13.93
N PHE A 2 20.19 -13.81 -14.34
CA PHE A 2 18.94 -13.97 -13.55
C PHE A 2 18.35 -15.39 -13.60
N GLY A 3 19.05 -16.36 -14.20
CA GLY A 3 18.59 -17.74 -14.31
C GLY A 3 17.64 -17.98 -15.49
N LYS A 4 17.09 -19.20 -15.59
CA LYS A 4 16.09 -19.57 -16.58
C LYS A 4 14.69 -19.25 -16.03
N PRO A 5 13.84 -18.49 -16.73
CA PRO A 5 12.49 -18.18 -16.26
C PRO A 5 11.64 -19.45 -16.12
N LEU A 6 10.81 -19.50 -15.07
CA LEU A 6 9.84 -20.58 -14.85
C LEU A 6 8.58 -20.42 -15.71
N SER A 7 8.19 -19.18 -16.04
CA SER A 7 7.15 -18.82 -17.01
C SER A 7 7.53 -17.54 -17.74
N ASP A 8 7.01 -17.37 -18.96
CA ASP A 8 7.02 -16.11 -19.70
C ASP A 8 5.59 -15.81 -20.14
N ASP A 9 4.94 -14.92 -19.40
CA ASP A 9 3.55 -14.52 -19.63
C ASP A 9 3.44 -13.20 -20.43
N VAL A 10 4.57 -12.73 -21.00
CA VAL A 10 4.62 -11.53 -21.83
C VAL A 10 4.04 -11.83 -23.20
N SER A 11 2.80 -11.40 -23.40
CA SER A 11 2.06 -11.62 -24.64
C SER A 11 1.18 -10.42 -24.97
N LYS A 12 0.82 -10.29 -26.26
CA LYS A 12 -0.25 -9.38 -26.67
C LYS A 12 -1.56 -9.88 -26.09
N LYS A 13 -2.36 -8.96 -25.55
CA LYS A 13 -3.68 -9.21 -24.98
C LYS A 13 -4.59 -8.03 -25.28
N ASP A 14 -5.88 -8.27 -25.34
CA ASP A 14 -6.83 -7.18 -25.49
C ASP A 14 -6.84 -6.31 -24.24
N PHE A 15 -7.11 -5.01 -24.40
CA PHE A 15 -7.13 -4.08 -23.28
C PHE A 15 -8.14 -4.50 -22.20
N ILE A 16 -9.30 -5.02 -22.61
CA ILE A 16 -10.34 -5.49 -21.69
C ILE A 16 -9.86 -6.71 -20.91
N GLU A 17 -9.21 -7.68 -21.57
CA GLU A 17 -8.62 -8.83 -20.90
C GLU A 17 -7.54 -8.40 -19.90
N HIS A 18 -6.73 -7.39 -20.26
CA HIS A 18 -5.72 -6.86 -19.35
C HIS A 18 -6.32 -6.22 -18.11
N GLN A 19 -7.40 -5.45 -18.24
CA GLN A 19 -8.08 -4.83 -17.11
C GLN A 19 -8.67 -5.86 -16.14
N GLN A 20 -9.04 -7.04 -16.63
CA GLN A 20 -9.71 -8.09 -15.85
C GLN A 20 -8.75 -9.09 -15.16
N VAL A 21 -7.44 -9.01 -15.40
CA VAL A 21 -6.48 -10.02 -14.89
C VAL A 21 -6.50 -10.17 -13.37
N ALA A 22 -6.90 -9.11 -12.64
CA ALA A 22 -6.97 -9.12 -11.19
C ALA A 22 -8.35 -9.47 -10.63
N ASP A 23 -9.42 -9.53 -11.44
CA ASP A 23 -10.81 -9.64 -10.98
C ASP A 23 -11.05 -10.87 -10.10
N LYS A 24 -10.51 -12.03 -10.50
CA LYS A 24 -10.64 -13.27 -9.73
C LYS A 24 -9.93 -13.19 -8.38
N ARG A 25 -8.75 -12.55 -8.36
CA ARG A 25 -7.96 -12.36 -7.13
C ARG A 25 -8.61 -11.33 -6.21
N ASN A 26 -9.15 -10.26 -6.79
CA ASN A 26 -9.70 -9.11 -6.08
C ASN A 26 -11.23 -9.11 -6.05
N ALA A 27 -11.85 -10.28 -6.09
CA ALA A 27 -13.30 -10.41 -6.20
C ALA A 27 -14.03 -9.73 -5.03
N HIS A 28 -15.17 -9.09 -5.31
CA HIS A 28 -15.92 -8.26 -4.36
C HIS A 28 -16.45 -9.00 -3.11
N TYR A 29 -16.56 -10.34 -3.16
CA TYR A 29 -17.05 -11.14 -2.04
C TYR A 29 -15.97 -11.46 -1.00
N ARG A 30 -14.71 -11.14 -1.28
CA ARG A 30 -13.59 -11.34 -0.37
C ARG A 30 -13.50 -10.18 0.63
N ASN A 31 -12.98 -10.49 1.80
CA ASN A 31 -12.60 -9.55 2.83
C ASN A 31 -11.08 -9.39 2.78
N TYR A 32 -10.58 -8.20 3.13
CA TYR A 32 -9.18 -7.85 3.01
C TYR A 32 -8.71 -7.15 4.27
N TYR A 33 -7.49 -7.47 4.68
CA TYR A 33 -6.73 -6.62 5.57
C TYR A 33 -5.29 -6.62 5.10
N VAL A 34 -4.79 -5.43 4.75
CA VAL A 34 -3.41 -5.21 4.33
C VAL A 34 -2.84 -4.02 5.10
N LYS A 35 -1.52 -4.00 5.23
CA LYS A 35 -0.76 -2.87 5.75
C LYS A 35 0.45 -2.67 4.89
N GLY A 36 0.75 -1.42 4.58
CA GLY A 36 1.92 -1.08 3.80
C GLY A 36 2.54 0.23 4.24
N ARG A 37 3.84 0.37 3.98
CA ARG A 37 4.64 1.58 4.19
C ARG A 37 5.85 1.55 3.26
N HIS A 38 6.39 2.72 2.99
CA HIS A 38 7.67 2.85 2.33
C HIS A 38 8.84 2.46 3.27
N ILE A 39 9.97 2.08 2.67
CA ILE A 39 11.24 1.82 3.35
C ILE A 39 12.34 2.65 2.69
N ASP A 40 13.05 3.43 3.50
CA ASP A 40 14.15 4.29 3.05
C ASP A 40 15.50 3.60 3.17
N GLU A 41 15.67 2.76 4.18
CA GLU A 41 16.90 2.05 4.47
C GLU A 41 16.64 0.60 4.82
N TYR A 42 17.51 -0.30 4.34
CA TYR A 42 17.37 -1.72 4.61
C TYR A 42 17.89 -2.06 6.00
N ASN A 43 17.07 -2.77 6.78
CA ASN A 43 17.46 -3.39 8.04
C ASN A 43 17.32 -4.92 7.90
N PRO A 44 18.36 -5.73 8.11
CA PRO A 44 18.26 -7.20 8.02
C PRO A 44 17.16 -7.81 8.89
N LYS A 45 16.87 -7.20 10.07
CA LYS A 45 15.79 -7.64 10.95
C LYS A 45 14.41 -7.53 10.30
N LEU A 46 14.22 -6.65 9.32
CA LEU A 46 12.97 -6.61 8.57
C LEU A 46 12.73 -7.92 7.84
N THR A 47 13.76 -8.49 7.20
CA THR A 47 13.63 -9.77 6.50
C THR A 47 13.31 -10.90 7.48
N GLU A 48 13.98 -10.93 8.63
CA GLU A 48 13.67 -11.90 9.70
C GLU A 48 12.21 -11.79 10.14
N ASN A 49 11.76 -10.58 10.48
CA ASN A 49 10.38 -10.35 10.94
C ASN A 49 9.34 -10.60 9.85
N LEU A 50 9.64 -10.32 8.58
CA LEU A 50 8.78 -10.66 7.43
C LEU A 50 8.59 -12.17 7.32
N MET A 51 9.65 -12.96 7.53
CA MET A 51 9.54 -14.42 7.45
C MET A 51 8.88 -15.02 8.69
N ASP A 52 9.23 -14.54 9.89
CA ASP A 52 8.73 -15.07 11.16
C ASP A 52 7.22 -14.85 11.33
N GLY A 53 6.70 -13.70 10.90
CA GLY A 53 5.27 -13.39 10.98
C GLY A 53 4.44 -14.04 9.87
N TRP A 54 5.09 -14.58 8.84
CA TRP A 54 4.43 -15.21 7.70
C TRP A 54 4.06 -16.66 8.02
N MET A 55 2.80 -16.87 8.41
CA MET A 55 2.28 -18.20 8.73
C MET A 55 1.04 -18.49 7.90
N GLY A 56 1.15 -19.44 6.96
CA GLY A 56 0.01 -19.90 6.17
C GLY A 56 -1.06 -20.55 7.05
N VAL A 57 -2.31 -20.12 6.87
CA VAL A 57 -3.48 -20.68 7.56
C VAL A 57 -4.53 -21.06 6.52
N GLU A 58 -5.16 -22.21 6.69
CA GLU A 58 -6.25 -22.63 5.80
C GLU A 58 -7.37 -21.58 5.77
N GLY A 59 -7.81 -21.22 4.56
CA GLY A 59 -8.88 -20.24 4.35
C GLY A 59 -8.44 -18.78 4.27
N ARG A 60 -7.15 -18.47 4.55
CA ARG A 60 -6.55 -17.14 4.34
C ARG A 60 -5.56 -17.19 3.18
N PHE A 61 -5.67 -16.22 2.27
CA PHE A 61 -4.75 -16.04 1.16
C PHE A 61 -3.81 -14.88 1.48
N ASP A 62 -2.57 -15.22 1.80
CA ASP A 62 -1.61 -14.27 2.34
C ASP A 62 -0.94 -13.48 1.20
N THR A 63 -0.72 -12.19 1.44
CA THR A 63 -0.04 -11.26 0.52
C THR A 63 1.22 -10.73 1.19
N MET A 64 2.38 -10.90 0.54
CA MET A 64 3.63 -10.20 0.84
C MET A 64 4.16 -9.66 -0.47
N ARG A 65 4.10 -8.34 -0.61
CA ARG A 65 4.61 -7.62 -1.76
C ARG A 65 5.72 -6.71 -1.26
N VAL A 66 6.91 -6.87 -1.85
CA VAL A 66 8.06 -6.01 -1.62
C VAL A 66 8.50 -5.49 -2.98
N VAL A 67 8.29 -4.21 -3.23
CA VAL A 67 8.59 -3.59 -4.52
C VAL A 67 9.76 -2.66 -4.39
N ARG A 68 10.79 -2.90 -5.21
CA ARG A 68 11.93 -2.00 -5.31
C ARG A 68 11.53 -0.77 -6.13
N PHE A 69 11.70 0.40 -5.54
CA PHE A 69 11.56 1.70 -6.20
C PHE A 69 12.90 2.18 -6.76
N GLY A 70 12.93 3.39 -7.32
CA GLY A 70 14.10 3.99 -7.96
C GLY A 70 13.99 4.06 -9.48
N GLY A 71 15.11 4.29 -10.17
CA GLY A 71 15.09 4.57 -11.61
C GLY A 71 14.32 5.86 -11.92
N ALA A 72 13.60 5.87 -13.05
CA ALA A 72 12.93 7.06 -13.57
C ALA A 72 11.95 7.73 -12.58
N ILE A 73 11.29 6.98 -11.69
CA ILE A 73 10.38 7.60 -10.71
C ILE A 73 11.10 8.50 -9.70
N ALA A 74 12.39 8.24 -9.44
CA ALA A 74 13.22 9.00 -8.51
C ALA A 74 13.91 10.22 -9.17
N GLU A 75 13.84 10.34 -10.50
CA GLU A 75 14.40 11.48 -11.25
C GLU A 75 13.52 12.73 -11.16
N VAL A 76 12.22 12.56 -10.87
CA VAL A 76 11.26 13.64 -10.67
C VAL A 76 11.39 14.16 -9.23
N ALA A 77 11.33 15.47 -9.02
CA ALA A 77 11.43 16.01 -7.67
C ALA A 77 10.14 15.81 -6.87
N GLU A 78 10.25 15.68 -5.54
CA GLU A 78 9.09 15.36 -4.68
C GLU A 78 7.96 16.40 -4.71
N HIS A 79 8.28 17.66 -5.01
CA HIS A 79 7.31 18.77 -5.06
C HIS A 79 6.68 18.98 -6.45
N GLU A 80 7.16 18.29 -7.48
CA GLU A 80 6.65 18.44 -8.86
C GLU A 80 5.27 17.79 -9.03
N THR A 81 4.93 16.82 -8.17
CA THR A 81 3.64 16.13 -8.17
C THR A 81 3.03 16.07 -6.77
N ALA A 82 1.77 15.63 -6.64
CA ALA A 82 1.15 15.44 -5.32
C ALA A 82 1.83 14.32 -4.49
N TRP A 83 2.42 13.32 -5.15
CA TRP A 83 3.03 12.18 -4.48
C TRP A 83 4.44 12.49 -3.93
N VAL A 84 4.59 12.31 -2.62
CA VAL A 84 5.88 12.30 -1.90
C VAL A 84 6.32 10.85 -1.65
N GLY A 85 7.62 10.57 -1.63
CA GLY A 85 8.14 9.19 -1.50
C GLY A 85 8.95 8.71 -2.71
N ARG A 86 9.32 9.60 -3.62
CA ARG A 86 10.23 9.29 -4.75
C ARG A 86 11.62 8.85 -4.30
N ASN A 87 12.01 9.23 -3.08
CA ASN A 87 13.25 8.82 -2.43
C ASN A 87 13.16 7.45 -1.72
N ALA A 88 11.97 6.85 -1.59
CA ALA A 88 11.82 5.54 -0.98
C ALA A 88 12.58 4.50 -1.79
N LYS A 89 13.26 3.58 -1.11
CA LYS A 89 13.95 2.48 -1.76
C LYS A 89 13.02 1.30 -2.01
N TRP A 90 12.09 1.04 -1.10
CA TRP A 90 11.07 0.03 -1.28
C TRP A 90 9.70 0.49 -0.81
N ASP A 91 8.72 -0.25 -1.27
CA ASP A 91 7.35 -0.24 -0.82
C ASP A 91 6.98 -1.66 -0.39
N ILE A 92 6.38 -1.79 0.78
CA ILE A 92 5.91 -3.09 1.27
C ILE A 92 4.42 -3.06 1.50
N GLU A 93 3.76 -4.15 1.14
CA GLU A 93 2.37 -4.43 1.48
C GLU A 93 2.31 -5.87 1.99
N VAL A 94 1.79 -6.05 3.21
CA VAL A 94 1.61 -7.35 3.83
C VAL A 94 0.18 -7.52 4.34
N GLY A 95 -0.30 -8.75 4.40
CA GLY A 95 -1.61 -9.06 4.96
C GLY A 95 -2.23 -10.23 4.23
N GLY A 96 -3.52 -10.12 3.91
CA GLY A 96 -4.19 -11.15 3.15
C GLY A 96 -5.66 -10.88 2.92
N HIS A 97 -6.31 -11.89 2.33
CA HIS A 97 -7.73 -11.87 2.03
C HIS A 97 -8.37 -13.23 2.20
N TRP A 98 -9.68 -13.24 2.42
CA TRP A 98 -10.42 -14.45 2.75
C TRP A 98 -11.91 -14.31 2.40
N SER A 99 -12.61 -15.44 2.26
CA SER A 99 -14.04 -15.43 1.89
C SER A 99 -14.98 -15.60 3.10
N ASN A 100 -14.55 -16.32 4.15
CA ASN A 100 -15.39 -16.55 5.34
C ASN A 100 -15.42 -15.31 6.24
N ARG A 101 -16.56 -14.62 6.29
CA ARG A 101 -16.73 -13.41 7.13
C ARG A 101 -16.61 -13.67 8.63
N GLU A 102 -16.87 -14.90 9.09
CA GLU A 102 -16.69 -15.27 10.50
C GLU A 102 -15.23 -15.17 10.95
N LYS A 103 -14.29 -15.17 10.01
CA LYS A 103 -12.85 -15.01 10.26
C LYS A 103 -12.37 -13.57 10.24
N ASN A 104 -13.26 -12.59 10.01
CA ASN A 104 -12.85 -11.19 9.85
C ASN A 104 -12.02 -10.66 11.02
N GLU A 105 -12.49 -10.88 12.25
CA GLU A 105 -11.80 -10.40 13.45
C GLU A 105 -10.45 -11.10 13.65
N GLU A 106 -10.44 -12.44 13.57
CA GLU A 106 -9.24 -13.27 13.72
C GLU A 106 -8.13 -12.87 12.73
N TYR A 107 -8.45 -12.81 11.43
CA TYR A 107 -7.46 -12.53 10.40
C TYR A 107 -7.04 -11.06 10.34
N THR A 108 -7.94 -10.13 10.67
CA THR A 108 -7.57 -8.71 10.85
C THR A 108 -6.63 -8.54 12.03
N GLN A 109 -6.90 -9.21 13.16
CA GLN A 109 -6.05 -9.13 14.35
C GLN A 109 -4.65 -9.70 14.09
N TRP A 110 -4.56 -10.84 13.39
CA TRP A 110 -3.27 -11.36 12.93
C TRP A 110 -2.50 -10.32 12.09
N GLY A 111 -3.17 -9.66 11.13
CA GLY A 111 -2.53 -8.65 10.30
C GLY A 111 -2.02 -7.45 11.10
N ARG A 112 -2.79 -7.00 12.10
CA ARG A 112 -2.36 -5.93 13.03
C ARG A 112 -1.13 -6.33 13.82
N ASP A 113 -1.12 -7.54 14.38
CA ASP A 113 -0.02 -8.01 15.20
C ASP A 113 1.25 -8.26 14.38
N TYR A 114 1.09 -8.81 13.18
CA TYR A 114 2.18 -8.94 12.22
C TYR A 114 2.75 -7.56 11.86
N TRP A 115 1.89 -6.58 11.59
CA TRP A 115 2.31 -5.22 11.22
C TRP A 115 3.09 -4.49 12.33
N LYS A 116 2.75 -4.71 13.60
CA LYS A 116 3.47 -4.11 14.74
C LYS A 116 4.96 -4.48 14.73
N ASN A 117 5.30 -5.70 14.30
CA ASN A 117 6.69 -6.16 14.23
C ASN A 117 7.48 -5.56 13.06
N LEU A 118 6.79 -5.12 12.00
CA LEU A 118 7.42 -4.54 10.81
C LEU A 118 7.54 -3.02 10.87
N THR A 119 6.60 -2.36 11.55
CA THR A 119 6.49 -0.90 11.65
C THR A 119 7.80 -0.19 12.01
N PRO A 120 8.63 -0.68 12.97
CA PRO A 120 9.89 -0.02 13.35
C PRO A 120 10.94 0.08 12.24
N TYR A 121 10.80 -0.71 11.17
CA TYR A 121 11.72 -0.73 10.03
C TYR A 121 11.20 0.03 8.82
N CYS A 122 10.00 0.61 8.93
CA CYS A 122 9.33 1.31 7.86
C CYS A 122 9.32 2.81 8.12
N ALA A 123 9.35 3.62 7.07
CA ALA A 123 9.17 5.05 7.19
C ALA A 123 7.71 5.40 7.55
N GLU A 124 7.49 6.55 8.19
CA GLU A 124 6.15 7.01 8.60
C GLU A 124 5.33 7.59 7.43
N ARG A 125 5.26 6.85 6.31
CA ARG A 125 4.44 7.19 5.16
C ARG A 125 4.01 5.94 4.40
N ILE A 126 2.78 5.95 3.92
CA ILE A 126 2.19 4.89 3.09
C ILE A 126 1.99 5.37 1.66
N TYR A 127 1.97 4.45 0.71
CA TYR A 127 1.39 4.75 -0.59
C TYR A 127 -0.13 4.88 -0.44
N ILE A 128 -0.70 6.06 -0.65
CA ILE A 128 -2.11 6.38 -0.34
C ILE A 128 -3.15 5.40 -0.93
N ASN A 129 -2.81 4.67 -2.00
CA ASN A 129 -3.68 3.66 -2.58
C ASN A 129 -3.77 2.35 -1.75
N GLU A 130 -2.96 2.22 -0.70
CA GLU A 130 -2.90 1.06 0.20
C GLU A 130 -3.55 1.34 1.56
N LEU A 131 -4.23 2.49 1.71
CA LEU A 131 -4.93 2.84 2.94
C LEU A 131 -6.00 1.81 3.30
N MET A 132 -6.05 1.47 4.58
CA MET A 132 -7.06 0.63 5.18
C MET A 132 -7.73 1.35 6.35
N ASP A 133 -7.06 1.40 7.49
CA ASP A 133 -7.61 1.86 8.77
C ASP A 133 -6.75 2.93 9.45
N GLU A 134 -5.84 3.54 8.68
CA GLU A 134 -5.06 4.69 9.08
C GLU A 134 -5.96 5.88 9.44
N ASP A 135 -5.55 6.60 10.48
CA ASP A 135 -6.23 7.84 10.86
C ASP A 135 -5.87 9.00 9.92
N GLN A 136 -6.60 10.10 10.08
CA GLN A 136 -6.45 11.28 9.25
C GLN A 136 -5.06 11.93 9.39
N ASP A 137 -4.43 11.84 10.56
CA ASP A 137 -3.15 12.49 10.82
C ASP A 137 -2.02 11.72 10.11
N PHE A 138 -2.10 10.40 10.10
CA PHE A 138 -1.21 9.55 9.32
C PHE A 138 -1.41 9.72 7.80
N VAL A 139 -2.65 9.89 7.34
CA VAL A 139 -2.94 10.25 5.94
C VAL A 139 -2.26 11.58 5.57
N ALA A 140 -2.39 12.61 6.41
CA ALA A 140 -1.72 13.89 6.19
C ALA A 140 -0.19 13.76 6.17
N THR A 141 0.36 13.01 7.12
CA THR A 141 1.80 12.70 7.21
C THR A 141 2.31 12.04 5.94
N SER A 142 1.50 11.17 5.33
CA SER A 142 1.87 10.45 4.09
C SER A 142 1.92 11.35 2.85
N TYR A 143 1.28 12.52 2.87
CA TYR A 143 1.47 13.58 1.86
C TYR A 143 2.68 14.48 2.15
N GLY A 144 3.27 14.38 3.35
CA GLY A 144 4.49 15.07 3.75
C GLY A 144 4.46 16.58 3.47
N GLN A 145 5.58 17.09 2.95
CA GLN A 145 5.75 18.52 2.64
C GLN A 145 4.73 19.08 1.63
N ASN A 146 4.06 18.21 0.86
CA ASN A 146 3.08 18.63 -0.13
C ASN A 146 1.67 18.84 0.45
N TYR A 147 1.40 18.40 1.69
CA TYR A 147 0.06 18.45 2.27
C TYR A 147 -0.52 19.87 2.31
N GLY A 148 0.27 20.88 2.68
CA GLY A 148 -0.19 22.27 2.73
C GLY A 148 -0.71 22.79 1.38
N ARG A 149 0.05 22.56 0.30
CA ARG A 149 -0.36 22.90 -1.08
C ARG A 149 -1.64 22.16 -1.48
N LEU A 150 -1.80 20.91 -1.05
CA LEU A 150 -3.00 20.12 -1.34
C LEU A 150 -4.23 20.65 -0.59
N VAL A 151 -4.07 21.12 0.65
CA VAL A 151 -5.14 21.78 1.41
C VAL A 151 -5.59 23.07 0.72
N GLU A 152 -4.66 23.90 0.21
CA GLU A 152 -5.01 25.10 -0.56
C GLU A 152 -5.85 24.79 -1.80
N ILE A 153 -5.48 23.73 -2.54
CA ILE A 153 -6.24 23.24 -3.68
C ILE A 153 -7.62 22.76 -3.24
N LYS A 154 -7.70 21.98 -2.14
CA LYS A 154 -8.97 21.49 -1.59
C LYS A 154 -9.88 22.65 -1.18
N ASN A 155 -9.36 23.68 -0.53
CA ASN A 155 -10.11 24.89 -0.17
C ASN A 155 -10.67 25.61 -1.40
N LYS A 156 -9.91 25.67 -2.50
CA LYS A 156 -10.36 26.33 -3.73
C LYS A 156 -11.45 25.55 -4.47
N TYR A 157 -11.32 24.23 -4.55
CA TYR A 157 -12.15 23.41 -5.46
C TYR A 157 -13.20 22.56 -4.75
N ASP A 158 -13.01 22.21 -3.48
CA ASP A 158 -13.93 21.42 -2.67
C ASP A 158 -13.93 21.86 -1.19
N PRO A 159 -14.26 23.14 -0.91
CA PRO A 159 -14.23 23.68 0.46
C PRO A 159 -15.21 22.98 1.41
N LYS A 160 -16.29 22.40 0.88
CA LYS A 160 -17.29 21.66 1.67
C LYS A 160 -16.91 20.20 1.91
N ASN A 161 -15.75 19.77 1.42
CA ASN A 161 -15.26 18.39 1.49
C ASN A 161 -16.32 17.37 1.01
N LEU A 162 -16.94 17.64 -0.14
CA LEU A 162 -17.93 16.77 -0.75
C LEU A 162 -17.30 15.42 -1.12
N PHE A 163 -16.09 15.44 -1.70
CA PHE A 163 -15.37 14.24 -2.13
C PHE A 163 -14.40 13.77 -1.04
N ARG A 164 -14.90 12.95 -0.10
CA ARG A 164 -14.16 12.59 1.13
C ARG A 164 -13.94 11.08 1.37
N LEU A 165 -14.43 10.21 0.49
CA LEU A 165 -14.25 8.75 0.60
C LEU A 165 -13.00 8.32 -0.19
N ASN A 166 -11.84 8.76 0.28
CA ASN A 166 -10.53 8.58 -0.35
C ASN A 166 -9.43 8.83 0.70
N GLY A 167 -8.15 8.82 0.29
CA GLY A 167 -7.04 9.33 1.11
C GLY A 167 -7.17 10.84 1.34
N ASN A 168 -8.13 11.21 2.17
CA ASN A 168 -8.74 12.52 2.14
C ASN A 168 -7.81 13.61 2.65
N ILE A 169 -7.86 14.77 2.00
CA ILE A 169 -7.27 16.02 2.48
C ILE A 169 -8.42 16.87 3.02
N LYS A 170 -8.37 17.26 4.30
CA LYS A 170 -9.42 18.10 4.90
C LYS A 170 -9.19 19.57 4.52
N PRO A 171 -10.21 20.30 4.03
CA PRO A 171 -10.11 21.74 3.89
C PRO A 171 -9.98 22.41 5.26
N SER A 172 -9.49 23.65 5.26
CA SER A 172 -9.19 24.43 6.46
C SER A 172 -10.03 25.72 6.59
N ILE A 173 -11.05 25.88 5.75
CA ILE A 173 -11.94 27.05 5.68
C ILE A 173 -13.41 26.66 5.81
#